data_AF-Q5V1Y1-F1
#
_entry.id   AF-Q5V1Y1-F1
#
_cell.length_a   1.000
_cell.length_b   1.000
_cell.length_c   1.000
_cell.angle_alpha   90.00
_cell.angle_beta   90.00
_cell.angle_gamma   90.00
#
_symmetry.space_group_name_H-M   'P 1'
#
loop_
_entity.id
_entity.type
_entity.pdbx_description
1 polymer ?
#
loop_
_entity_poly.entity_id
_entity_poly.type
_entity_poly.pdbx_seq_one_letter_code
_entity_poly.pdbx_strand_id
1 'polypeptide(L)'
;MGESEIALEAAIAAFDASSTLAAYQATEELAGEEWPTVREELLESLADKDTRQRTAQRHVEIFLYAERYDEAIAIADRFPDYKVVEPVVETVWEEHPHWTIDACKQQAEPIIEDGQSQRYRHAVDWLEYAGKAAQASGNLDEWRAYVEAIKDDHYRKYKLRPMLEDLLGEFPE
;
A
#
# COMPACT_ATOMS: atom_id res chain seq x y z
N MET A 1 19.47 -37.28 0.45
CA MET A 1 19.60 -35.88 0.84
C MET A 1 20.61 -35.25 -0.10
N GLY A 2 20.11 -34.49 -1.06
CA GLY A 2 20.93 -33.80 -2.05
C GLY A 2 21.32 -32.40 -1.54
N GLU A 3 22.33 -31.78 -2.16
CA GLU A 3 22.76 -30.42 -1.82
C GLU A 3 21.63 -29.38 -1.96
N SER A 4 20.65 -29.63 -2.83
CA SER A 4 19.47 -28.78 -3.03
C SER A 4 18.52 -28.72 -1.83
N GLU A 5 18.32 -29.85 -1.13
CA GLU A 5 17.43 -29.95 0.04
C GLU A 5 17.99 -29.14 1.21
N ILE A 6 19.31 -29.25 1.45
CA ILE A 6 20.03 -28.47 2.48
C ILE A 6 20.00 -26.97 2.16
N ALA A 7 20.12 -26.59 0.88
CA ALA A 7 20.06 -25.19 0.48
C ALA A 7 18.67 -24.60 0.73
N LEU A 8 17.59 -25.34 0.43
CA LEU A 8 16.21 -24.92 0.69
C LEU A 8 15.94 -24.74 2.19
N GLU A 9 16.33 -25.72 3.02
CA GLU A 9 16.19 -25.60 4.49
C GLU A 9 16.93 -24.37 5.05
N ALA A 10 18.14 -24.10 4.55
CA ALA A 10 18.92 -22.94 4.96
C ALA A 10 18.25 -21.61 4.55
N ALA A 11 17.61 -21.57 3.38
CA ALA A 11 16.90 -20.39 2.90
C ALA A 11 15.63 -20.12 3.73
N ILE A 12 14.85 -21.16 4.05
CA ILE A 12 13.69 -21.06 4.94
C ILE A 12 14.11 -20.53 6.32
N ALA A 13 15.17 -21.09 6.92
CA ALA A 13 15.69 -20.63 8.21
C ALA A 13 16.17 -19.17 8.16
N ALA A 14 16.74 -18.72 7.03
CA ALA A 14 17.15 -17.33 6.85
C ALA A 14 15.95 -16.39 6.76
N PHE A 15 14.89 -16.77 6.04
CA PHE A 15 13.63 -16.02 5.99
C PHE A 15 12.97 -15.93 7.38
N ASP A 16 13.03 -17.00 8.16
CA ASP A 16 12.47 -17.00 9.51
C ASP A 16 13.24 -16.10 10.46
N ALA A 17 14.55 -16.05 10.34
CA ALA A 17 15.40 -15.16 11.12
C ALA A 17 15.25 -13.68 10.70
N SER A 18 15.07 -13.43 9.40
CA SER A 18 14.96 -12.08 8.83
C SER A 18 14.02 -12.09 7.63
N SER A 19 12.73 -11.85 7.88
CA SER A 19 11.68 -11.84 6.87
C SER A 19 11.80 -10.60 5.96
N THR A 20 12.68 -10.70 4.97
CA THR A 20 12.91 -9.70 3.93
C THR A 20 12.47 -10.27 2.58
N LEU A 21 12.10 -9.40 1.64
CA LEU A 21 11.74 -9.81 0.28
C LEU A 21 12.87 -10.59 -0.41
N ALA A 22 14.13 -10.19 -0.19
CA ALA A 22 15.28 -10.92 -0.74
C ALA A 22 15.39 -12.36 -0.21
N ALA A 23 15.09 -12.59 1.08
CA ALA A 23 15.09 -13.95 1.63
C ALA A 23 13.91 -14.78 1.10
N TYR A 24 12.76 -14.14 0.87
CA TYR A 24 11.58 -14.77 0.25
C TYR A 24 11.90 -15.22 -1.19
N GLN A 25 12.40 -14.32 -2.02
CA GLN A 25 12.77 -14.61 -3.42
C GLN A 25 13.88 -15.65 -3.54
N ALA A 26 14.88 -15.61 -2.66
CA ALA A 26 15.92 -16.64 -2.62
C ALA A 26 15.34 -18.02 -2.28
N THR A 27 14.32 -18.08 -1.42
CA THR A 27 13.64 -19.34 -1.09
C THR A 27 12.79 -19.83 -2.25
N GLU A 28 12.10 -18.93 -2.96
CA GLU A 28 11.35 -19.23 -4.18
C GLU A 28 12.23 -19.86 -5.26
N GLU A 29 13.40 -19.28 -5.53
CA GLU A 29 14.36 -19.81 -6.51
C GLU A 29 14.84 -21.23 -6.17
N LEU A 30 15.02 -21.52 -4.88
CA LEU A 30 15.54 -22.80 -4.39
C LEU A 30 14.45 -23.88 -4.28
N ALA A 31 13.20 -23.50 -4.03
CA ALA A 31 12.09 -24.44 -3.84
C ALA A 31 11.67 -25.12 -5.15
N GLY A 32 11.85 -24.46 -6.30
CA GLY A 32 11.52 -25.04 -7.61
C GLY A 32 10.07 -25.54 -7.68
N GLU A 33 9.89 -26.84 -7.94
CA GLU A 33 8.55 -27.45 -8.04
C GLU A 33 7.79 -27.47 -6.70
N GLU A 34 8.49 -27.40 -5.58
CA GLU A 34 7.89 -27.38 -4.23
C GLU A 34 7.42 -25.98 -3.81
N TRP A 35 7.68 -24.96 -4.64
CA TRP A 35 7.39 -23.56 -4.32
C TRP A 35 5.94 -23.30 -3.87
N PRO A 36 4.89 -23.85 -4.52
CA PRO A 36 3.52 -23.58 -4.07
C PRO A 36 3.26 -23.97 -2.61
N THR A 37 3.87 -25.07 -2.14
CA THR A 37 3.74 -25.52 -0.75
C THR A 37 4.57 -24.65 0.18
N VAL A 38 5.85 -24.41 -0.17
CA VAL A 38 6.76 -23.59 0.64
C VAL A 38 6.25 -22.16 0.77
N ARG A 39 5.70 -21.58 -0.30
CA ARG A 39 5.09 -20.24 -0.33
C ARG A 39 4.04 -20.08 0.76
N GLU A 40 3.07 -20.99 0.83
CA GLU A 40 2.00 -20.89 1.82
C GLU A 40 2.55 -21.01 3.24
N GLU A 41 3.49 -21.92 3.50
CA GLU A 41 4.12 -22.05 4.82
C GLU A 41 4.85 -20.77 5.25
N LEU A 42 5.60 -20.12 4.34
CA LEU A 42 6.29 -18.86 4.62
C LEU A 42 5.31 -17.71 4.90
N LEU A 43 4.23 -17.62 4.13
CA LEU A 43 3.25 -16.54 4.25
C LEU A 43 2.37 -16.71 5.49
N GLU A 44 1.98 -17.93 5.84
CA GLU A 44 1.30 -18.24 7.11
C GLU A 44 2.20 -17.90 8.31
N SER A 45 3.47 -18.33 8.28
CA SER A 45 4.46 -17.97 9.30
C SER A 45 4.64 -16.45 9.42
N LEU A 46 4.63 -15.72 8.30
CA LEU A 46 4.75 -14.26 8.30
C LEU A 46 3.50 -13.57 8.87
N ALA A 47 2.30 -14.08 8.56
CA ALA A 47 1.04 -13.55 9.06
C ALA A 47 0.89 -13.76 10.58
N ASP A 48 1.33 -14.91 11.08
CA ASP A 48 1.33 -15.24 12.51
C ASP A 48 2.42 -14.50 13.31
N LYS A 49 3.46 -14.00 12.64
CA LYS A 49 4.49 -13.18 13.29
C LYS A 49 3.88 -11.88 13.81
N ASP A 50 4.20 -11.56 15.06
CA ASP A 50 3.90 -10.27 15.69
C ASP A 50 4.62 -9.14 14.93
N THR A 51 3.94 -8.63 13.91
CA THR A 51 4.41 -7.56 13.04
C THR A 51 4.51 -6.29 13.87
N ARG A 52 5.71 -5.68 13.88
CA ARG A 52 5.99 -4.44 14.59
C ARG A 52 6.17 -3.32 13.58
N GLN A 53 6.02 -2.08 14.04
CA GLN A 53 6.18 -0.90 13.17
C GLN A 53 7.49 -0.90 12.37
N ARG A 54 8.61 -1.34 12.96
CA ARG A 54 9.92 -1.43 12.29
C ARG A 54 10.01 -2.49 11.18
N THR A 55 9.12 -3.48 11.16
CA THR A 55 9.08 -4.56 10.17
C THR A 55 7.86 -4.49 9.25
N ALA A 56 6.86 -3.67 9.58
CA ALA A 56 5.62 -3.52 8.82
C ALA A 56 5.85 -3.31 7.32
N GLN A 57 6.72 -2.35 6.97
CA GLN A 57 7.06 -2.09 5.56
C GLN A 57 7.58 -3.34 4.84
N ARG A 58 8.52 -4.09 5.45
CA ARG A 58 9.10 -5.28 4.83
C ARG A 58 8.09 -6.41 4.67
N HIS A 59 7.18 -6.55 5.63
CA HIS A 59 6.13 -7.56 5.58
C HIS A 59 5.12 -7.21 4.47
N VAL A 60 4.73 -5.93 4.36
CA VAL A 60 3.92 -5.43 3.25
C VAL A 60 4.57 -5.73 1.91
N GLU A 61 5.86 -5.42 1.73
CA GLU A 61 6.58 -5.70 0.48
C GLU A 61 6.50 -7.19 0.07
N ILE A 62 6.62 -8.11 1.05
CA ILE A 62 6.48 -9.55 0.80
C ILE A 62 5.04 -9.91 0.41
N PHE A 63 4.04 -9.43 1.14
CA PHE A 63 2.65 -9.75 0.86
C PHE A 63 2.19 -9.17 -0.48
N LEU A 64 2.59 -7.95 -0.84
CA LEU A 64 2.31 -7.37 -2.15
C LEU A 64 2.97 -8.17 -3.28
N TYR A 65 4.25 -8.55 -3.12
CA TYR A 65 4.94 -9.40 -4.10
C TYR A 65 4.25 -10.76 -4.28
N ALA A 66 3.73 -11.32 -3.18
CA ALA A 66 3.02 -12.58 -3.17
C ALA A 66 1.53 -12.44 -3.53
N GLU A 67 1.04 -11.27 -3.95
CA GLU A 67 -0.38 -11.03 -4.27
C GLU A 67 -1.36 -11.37 -3.11
N ARG A 68 -0.89 -11.19 -1.87
CA ARG A 68 -1.64 -11.36 -0.62
C ARG A 68 -2.11 -10.00 -0.10
N TYR A 69 -3.00 -9.38 -0.87
CA TYR A 69 -3.39 -7.99 -0.67
C TYR A 69 -4.13 -7.76 0.64
N ASP A 70 -5.00 -8.68 1.06
CA ASP A 70 -5.73 -8.57 2.33
C ASP A 70 -4.79 -8.52 3.54
N GLU A 71 -3.72 -9.33 3.55
CA GLU A 71 -2.71 -9.29 4.59
C GLU A 71 -1.89 -7.98 4.56
N ALA A 72 -1.56 -7.47 3.37
CA ALA A 72 -0.87 -6.19 3.23
C ALA A 72 -1.75 -5.02 3.74
N ILE A 73 -3.03 -5.01 3.38
CA ILE A 73 -4.04 -4.06 3.84
C ILE A 73 -4.17 -4.10 5.36
N ALA A 74 -4.28 -5.29 5.96
CA ALA A 74 -4.39 -5.44 7.41
C ALA A 74 -3.18 -4.88 8.17
N ILE A 75 -1.98 -4.94 7.58
CA ILE A 75 -0.78 -4.32 8.17
C ILE A 75 -0.84 -2.80 8.01
N ALA A 76 -1.24 -2.28 6.84
CA ALA A 76 -1.37 -0.86 6.59
C ALA A 76 -2.39 -0.18 7.54
N ASP A 77 -3.53 -0.83 7.79
CA ASP A 77 -4.53 -0.35 8.76
C ASP A 77 -3.98 -0.26 10.19
N ARG A 78 -3.14 -1.22 10.58
CA ARG A 78 -2.53 -1.26 11.91
C ARG A 78 -1.39 -0.24 12.06
N PHE A 79 -0.68 0.04 10.97
CA PHE A 79 0.48 0.91 10.94
C PHE A 79 0.32 1.97 9.84
N PRO A 80 -0.41 3.08 10.11
CA PRO A 80 -0.75 4.10 9.11
C PRO A 80 0.43 5.03 8.77
N ASP A 81 1.66 4.54 8.84
CA ASP A 81 2.85 5.24 8.36
C ASP A 81 2.83 5.25 6.83
N TYR A 82 3.10 6.41 6.23
CA TYR A 82 3.03 6.57 4.78
C TYR A 82 3.92 5.55 4.03
N LYS A 83 5.05 5.13 4.59
CA LYS A 83 5.94 4.13 3.97
C LYS A 83 5.36 2.72 3.92
N VAL A 84 4.34 2.46 4.73
CA VAL A 84 3.61 1.19 4.77
C VAL A 84 2.38 1.29 3.87
N VAL A 85 1.63 2.40 3.96
CA VAL A 85 0.37 2.58 3.25
C VAL A 85 0.58 2.82 1.75
N GLU A 86 1.59 3.61 1.37
CA GLU A 86 1.81 4.05 -0.02
C GLU A 86 1.97 2.84 -0.96
N PRO A 87 2.91 1.89 -0.74
CA PRO A 87 3.05 0.72 -1.62
C PRO A 87 1.77 -0.11 -1.76
N VAL A 88 0.97 -0.20 -0.69
CA VAL A 88 -0.31 -0.94 -0.72
C VAL A 88 -1.29 -0.22 -1.63
N VAL A 89 -1.50 1.08 -1.42
CA VAL A 89 -2.38 1.92 -2.26
C VAL A 89 -1.98 1.85 -3.74
N GLU A 90 -0.70 1.96 -4.06
CA GLU A 90 -0.22 1.94 -5.46
C GLU A 90 -0.51 0.60 -6.14
N THR A 91 -0.58 -0.48 -5.37
CA THR A 91 -0.76 -1.84 -5.88
C THR A 91 -2.24 -2.25 -5.93
N VAL A 92 -3.04 -1.92 -4.91
CA VAL A 92 -4.37 -2.52 -4.71
C VAL A 92 -5.54 -1.64 -5.14
N TRP A 93 -5.31 -0.42 -5.63
CA TRP A 93 -6.37 0.56 -5.89
C TRP A 93 -7.48 0.09 -6.83
N GLU A 94 -7.17 -0.81 -7.78
CA GLU A 94 -8.17 -1.35 -8.73
C GLU A 94 -9.02 -2.45 -8.09
N GLU A 95 -8.41 -3.35 -7.31
CA GLU A 95 -9.07 -4.53 -6.71
C GLU A 95 -9.72 -4.22 -5.35
N HIS A 96 -9.17 -3.28 -4.59
CA HIS A 96 -9.65 -2.85 -3.28
C HIS A 96 -9.98 -1.35 -3.22
N PRO A 97 -10.83 -0.84 -4.14
CA PRO A 97 -11.01 0.59 -4.35
C PRO A 97 -11.58 1.33 -3.13
N HIS A 98 -12.52 0.72 -2.39
CA HIS A 98 -13.11 1.35 -1.21
C HIS A 98 -12.09 1.59 -0.11
N TRP A 99 -11.25 0.58 0.18
CA TRP A 99 -10.18 0.72 1.16
C TRP A 99 -9.17 1.77 0.72
N THR A 100 -8.77 1.77 -0.56
CA THR A 100 -7.83 2.77 -1.09
C THR A 100 -8.36 4.19 -0.95
N ILE A 101 -9.63 4.43 -1.28
CA ILE A 101 -10.24 5.76 -1.13
C ILE A 101 -10.13 6.23 0.33
N ASP A 102 -10.50 5.38 1.29
CA ASP A 102 -10.48 5.75 2.71
C ASP A 102 -9.05 5.96 3.23
N ALA A 103 -8.11 5.09 2.86
CA ALA A 103 -6.70 5.20 3.25
C ALA A 103 -6.06 6.48 2.69
N CYS A 104 -6.29 6.79 1.41
CA CYS A 104 -5.81 8.01 0.77
C CYS A 104 -6.37 9.27 1.44
N LYS A 105 -7.67 9.31 1.75
CA LYS A 105 -8.28 10.43 2.48
C LYS A 105 -7.61 10.63 3.84
N GLN A 106 -7.44 9.55 4.60
CA GLN A 106 -6.79 9.57 5.92
C GLN A 106 -5.34 10.09 5.87
N GLN A 107 -4.60 9.81 4.79
CA GLN A 107 -3.23 10.32 4.61
C GLN A 107 -3.20 11.77 4.11
N ALA A 108 -4.16 12.19 3.27
CA ALA A 108 -4.20 13.53 2.68
C ALA A 108 -4.70 14.61 3.64
N GLU A 109 -5.76 14.31 4.41
CA GLU A 109 -6.45 15.30 5.25
C GLU A 109 -5.51 15.99 6.26
N PRO A 110 -4.71 15.29 7.08
CA PRO A 110 -3.83 15.95 8.06
C PRO A 110 -2.82 16.90 7.41
N ILE A 111 -2.31 16.56 6.23
CA ILE A 111 -1.36 17.41 5.48
C ILE A 111 -2.03 18.72 5.07
N ILE A 112 -3.27 18.63 4.58
CA ILE A 112 -4.08 19.76 4.14
C ILE A 112 -4.47 20.63 5.34
N GLU A 113 -4.99 20.03 6.41
CA GLU A 113 -5.47 20.71 7.62
C GLU A 113 -4.36 21.50 8.30
N ASP A 114 -3.21 20.85 8.59
CA ASP A 114 -2.05 21.46 9.25
C ASP A 114 -1.42 22.60 8.44
N GLY A 115 -1.80 22.73 7.17
CA GLY A 115 -1.31 23.79 6.29
C GLY A 115 0.16 23.64 5.92
N GLN A 116 0.65 22.40 5.88
CA GLN A 116 2.02 22.06 5.53
C GLN A 116 2.25 22.24 4.02
N SER A 117 2.34 23.50 3.57
CA SER A 117 2.34 23.83 2.13
C SER A 117 3.47 23.20 1.31
N GLN A 118 4.54 22.73 1.94
CA GLN A 118 5.63 21.99 1.28
C GLN A 118 5.22 20.54 0.95
N ARG A 119 4.18 20.01 1.60
CA ARG A 119 3.67 18.64 1.46
C ARG A 119 2.36 18.55 0.70
N TYR A 120 1.77 19.65 0.24
CA TYR A 120 0.51 19.60 -0.51
C TYR A 120 0.58 18.71 -1.75
N ARG A 121 1.75 18.60 -2.40
CA ARG A 121 1.92 17.64 -3.50
C ARG A 121 1.61 16.21 -3.05
N HIS A 122 2.20 15.76 -1.94
CA HIS A 122 1.90 14.43 -1.39
C HIS A 122 0.41 14.25 -1.07
N ALA A 123 -0.27 15.27 -0.54
CA ALA A 123 -1.72 15.18 -0.30
C ALA A 123 -2.51 15.01 -1.60
N VAL A 124 -2.09 15.69 -2.67
CA VAL A 124 -2.72 15.56 -3.99
C VAL A 124 -2.42 14.20 -4.61
N ASP A 125 -1.20 13.68 -4.48
CA ASP A 125 -0.83 12.33 -4.95
C ASP A 125 -1.73 11.26 -4.30
N TRP A 126 -2.02 11.38 -2.99
CA TRP A 126 -3.00 10.51 -2.32
C TRP A 126 -4.41 10.64 -2.92
N LEU A 127 -4.88 11.87 -3.12
CA LEU A 127 -6.21 12.11 -3.69
C LEU A 127 -6.30 11.59 -5.13
N GLU A 128 -5.23 11.63 -5.91
CA GLU A 128 -5.15 11.05 -7.25
C GLU A 128 -5.36 9.53 -7.21
N TYR A 129 -4.70 8.80 -6.31
CA TYR A 129 -4.95 7.36 -6.13
C TYR A 129 -6.39 7.07 -5.68
N ALA A 130 -6.97 7.91 -4.81
CA ALA A 130 -8.39 7.80 -4.47
C ALA A 130 -9.29 8.03 -5.71
N GLY A 131 -8.91 8.93 -6.61
CA GLY A 131 -9.62 9.19 -7.86
C GLY A 131 -9.58 8.00 -8.81
N LYS A 132 -8.41 7.35 -8.95
CA LYS A 132 -8.24 6.11 -9.72
C LYS A 132 -9.12 4.98 -9.15
N ALA A 133 -9.08 4.77 -7.84
CA ALA A 133 -9.93 3.80 -7.15
C ALA A 133 -11.44 4.12 -7.28
N ALA A 134 -11.83 5.39 -7.17
CA ALA A 134 -13.21 5.82 -7.36
C ALA A 134 -13.70 5.58 -8.79
N GLN A 135 -12.86 5.83 -9.80
CA GLN A 135 -13.16 5.52 -11.18
C GLN A 135 -13.33 4.01 -11.41
N ALA A 136 -12.44 3.18 -10.85
CA ALA A 136 -12.54 1.72 -10.95
C ALA A 136 -13.82 1.15 -10.30
N SER A 137 -14.29 1.77 -9.22
CA SER A 137 -15.50 1.36 -8.50
C SER A 137 -16.79 2.03 -8.96
N GLY A 138 -16.74 2.95 -9.93
CA GLY A 138 -17.91 3.71 -10.39
C GLY A 138 -18.41 4.79 -9.42
N ASN A 139 -17.59 5.19 -8.45
CA ASN A 139 -17.89 6.20 -7.43
C ASN A 139 -17.22 7.56 -7.72
N LEU A 140 -16.92 7.85 -9.00
CA LEU A 140 -16.16 9.04 -9.36
C LEU A 140 -16.88 10.34 -8.97
N ASP A 141 -18.20 10.41 -9.13
CA ASP A 141 -19.00 11.57 -8.75
C ASP A 141 -18.87 11.93 -7.26
N GLU A 142 -18.88 10.91 -6.40
CA GLU A 142 -18.72 11.09 -4.95
C GLU A 142 -17.32 11.59 -4.60
N TRP A 143 -16.28 11.00 -5.22
CA TRP A 143 -14.91 11.46 -5.04
C TRP A 143 -14.71 12.89 -5.53
N ARG A 144 -15.27 13.26 -6.69
CA ARG A 144 -15.22 14.63 -7.22
C ARG A 144 -15.86 15.62 -6.26
N ALA A 145 -17.07 15.33 -5.78
CA ALA A 145 -17.78 16.16 -4.81
C ALA A 145 -16.96 16.34 -3.51
N TYR A 146 -16.27 15.30 -3.06
CA TYR A 146 -15.36 15.37 -1.92
C TYR A 146 -14.16 16.31 -2.17
N VAL A 147 -13.48 16.18 -3.31
CA VAL A 147 -12.34 17.07 -3.65
C VAL A 147 -12.79 18.52 -3.84
N GLU A 148 -13.99 18.75 -4.39
CA GLU A 148 -14.60 20.07 -4.47
C GLU A 148 -14.86 20.68 -3.10
N ALA A 149 -15.38 19.89 -2.15
CA ALA A 149 -15.58 20.34 -0.77
C ALA A 149 -14.26 20.77 -0.10
N ILE A 150 -13.19 19.97 -0.25
CA ILE A 150 -11.84 20.34 0.25
C ILE A 150 -11.39 21.68 -0.34
N LYS A 151 -11.55 21.84 -1.66
CA LYS A 151 -11.14 23.05 -2.37
C LYS A 151 -11.88 24.28 -1.84
N ASP A 152 -13.17 24.16 -1.58
CA ASP A 152 -14.03 25.25 -1.09
C ASP A 152 -13.73 25.59 0.38
N ASP A 153 -13.60 24.59 1.24
CA ASP A 153 -13.26 24.77 2.66
C ASP A 153 -11.87 25.38 2.86
N HIS A 154 -10.95 25.11 1.93
CA HIS A 154 -9.59 25.59 1.95
C HIS A 154 -9.29 26.67 0.91
N TYR A 155 -10.28 27.46 0.51
CA TYR A 155 -10.16 28.46 -0.56
C TYR A 155 -9.01 29.48 -0.39
N ARG A 156 -8.55 29.74 0.85
CA ARG A 156 -7.41 30.64 1.16
C ARG A 156 -6.04 29.98 1.00
N LYS A 157 -5.96 28.67 0.82
CA LYS A 157 -4.71 27.92 0.58
C LYS A 157 -4.35 28.02 -0.91
N TYR A 158 -3.90 29.19 -1.35
CA TYR A 158 -3.63 29.52 -2.76
C TYR A 158 -2.66 28.59 -3.51
N LYS A 159 -1.83 27.81 -2.80
CA LYS A 159 -0.98 26.77 -3.41
C LYS A 159 -1.70 25.45 -3.62
N LEU A 160 -2.60 25.08 -2.71
CA LEU A 160 -3.34 23.82 -2.76
C LEU A 160 -4.45 23.91 -3.80
N ARG A 161 -5.19 25.02 -3.79
CA ARG A 161 -6.34 25.23 -4.67
C ARG A 161 -6.07 24.93 -6.16
N PRO A 162 -5.06 25.51 -6.82
CA PRO A 162 -4.80 25.20 -8.22
C PRO A 162 -4.44 23.73 -8.44
N MET A 163 -3.76 23.08 -7.50
CA MET A 163 -3.46 21.64 -7.61
C MET A 163 -4.72 20.77 -7.54
N LEU A 164 -5.70 21.15 -6.71
CA LEU A 164 -7.01 20.47 -6.66
C LEU A 164 -7.85 20.75 -7.92
N GLU A 165 -7.73 21.94 -8.50
CA GLU A 165 -8.38 22.28 -9.79
C GLU A 165 -7.78 21.46 -10.94
N ASP A 166 -6.45 21.36 -10.99
CA ASP A 166 -5.73 20.51 -11.96
C ASP A 166 -6.14 19.04 -11.78
N LEU A 167 -6.12 18.53 -10.54
CA LEU A 167 -6.54 17.16 -10.20
C LEU A 167 -7.98 16.87 -10.65
N LEU A 168 -8.94 17.75 -10.38
CA LEU A 168 -10.32 17.60 -10.85
C LEU A 168 -10.43 17.58 -12.39
N GLY A 169 -9.49 18.20 -13.11
CA GLY A 169 -9.42 18.17 -14.56
C GLY A 169 -8.94 16.83 -15.15
N GLU A 170 -8.16 16.05 -14.38
CA GLU A 170 -7.66 14.74 -14.79
C GLU A 170 -8.75 13.65 -14.77
N PHE A 171 -9.79 13.86 -13.97
CA PHE A 171 -10.90 12.92 -13.80
C PHE A 171 -12.24 13.54 -14.24
N PRO A 172 -12.49 13.75 -15.54
CA PRO A 172 -13.72 14.39 -16.03
C PRO A 172 -14.98 13.57 -15.71
N GLU A 173 -16.12 14.25 -15.71
CA GLU A 173 -17.47 13.65 -15.63
C GLU A 173 -17.77 12.68 -16.79
#